data_AF-A0A950B284-F1
#
_entry.id   AF-A0A950B284-F1
#
_cell.length_a   1.000
_cell.length_b   1.000
_cell.length_c   1.000
_cell.angle_alpha   90.00
_cell.angle_beta   90.00
_cell.angle_gamma   90.00
#
_symmetry.space_group_name_H-M   'P 1'
#
loop_
_entity.id
_entity.type
_entity.pdbx_description
1 polymer ?
#
loop_
_entity_poly.entity_id
_entity_poly.type
_entity_poly.pdbx_seq_one_letter_code
_entity_poly.pdbx_strand_id
1 'polypeptide(L)' 'MAENTIITRVLTSVQQLDAQTWNALLASQTTPTPFMRHEYLAAMECSGSATP' A
#
# COMPACT_ATOMS: atom_id res chain seq x y z
N MET A 1 30.21 -10.38 1.23
CA MET A 1 28.82 -9.98 1.52
C MET A 1 28.33 -9.26 0.26
N ALA A 2 27.35 -9.82 -0.45
CA ALA A 2 26.84 -9.17 -1.65
C ALA A 2 25.96 -7.98 -1.22
N GLU A 3 26.25 -6.78 -1.70
CA GLU A 3 25.37 -5.63 -1.53
C GLU A 3 24.13 -5.82 -2.41
N ASN A 4 22.99 -6.08 -1.77
CA ASN A 4 21.72 -6.02 -2.48
C ASN A 4 21.40 -4.55 -2.78
N THR A 5 21.42 -4.19 -4.07
CA THR A 5 20.95 -2.87 -4.51
C THR A 5 19.44 -2.76 -4.24
N ILE A 6 19.05 -1.85 -3.36
CA ILE A 6 17.63 -1.54 -3.12
C ILE A 6 17.15 -0.62 -4.24
N ILE A 7 16.27 -1.11 -5.10
CA ILE A 7 15.62 -0.31 -6.13
C ILE A 7 14.27 0.17 -5.58
N THR A 8 14.12 1.48 -5.44
CA THR A 8 12.84 2.09 -5.02
C THR A 8 12.03 2.45 -6.27
N ARG A 9 10.71 2.19 -6.25
CA ARG A 9 9.76 2.60 -7.28
C ARG A 9 8.60 3.35 -6.64
N VAL A 10 8.14 4.39 -7.32
CA VAL A 10 6.92 5.11 -6.94
C VAL A 10 5.81 4.71 -7.91
N LEU A 11 4.68 4.26 -7.36
CA LEU A 11 3.47 3.94 -8.12
C LEU A 11 2.51 5.12 -8.04
N THR A 12 1.80 5.39 -9.14
CA THR A 12 0.88 6.53 -9.24
C THR A 12 -0.54 6.20 -8.75
N SER A 13 -0.84 4.93 -8.50
CA SER A 13 -2.14 4.44 -8.03
C SER A 13 -1.92 3.26 -7.09
N VAL A 14 -2.74 3.17 -6.04
CA VAL A 14 -2.67 2.05 -5.09
C VAL A 14 -3.07 0.74 -5.76
N GLN A 15 -3.92 0.82 -6.79
CA GLN A 15 -4.43 -0.34 -7.55
C GLN A 15 -3.34 -1.10 -8.32
N GLN A 16 -2.15 -0.52 -8.46
CA GLN A 16 -0.99 -1.18 -9.07
C GLN A 16 -0.29 -2.14 -8.09
N LEU A 17 -0.63 -2.11 -6.81
CA LEU A 17 -0.13 -3.04 -5.80
C LEU A 17 -1.04 -4.26 -5.71
N ASP A 18 -0.42 -5.42 -5.44
CA ASP A 18 -1.19 -6.59 -5.08
C ASP A 18 -1.83 -6.41 -3.69
N ALA A 19 -3.16 -6.44 -3.66
CA ALA A 19 -3.94 -6.19 -2.46
C ALA A 19 -3.64 -7.18 -1.33
N GLN A 20 -3.41 -8.45 -1.67
CA GLN A 20 -3.14 -9.50 -0.68
C GLN A 20 -1.77 -9.29 -0.04
N THR A 21 -0.74 -9.03 -0.84
CA THR A 21 0.63 -8.77 -0.39
C THR A 21 0.68 -7.53 0.49
N TRP A 22 -0.02 -6.46 0.10
CA TRP A 22 -0.13 -5.25 0.90
C TRP A 22 -0.80 -5.50 2.25
N ASN A 23 -1.96 -6.17 2.25
CA ASN A 23 -2.69 -6.46 3.49
C ASN A 23 -1.93 -7.43 4.40
N ALA A 24 -1.15 -8.36 3.85
CA ALA A 24 -0.27 -9.23 4.62
C ALA A 24 0.87 -8.44 5.28
N LEU A 25 1.48 -7.49 4.56
CA LEU A 25 2.47 -6.58 5.13
C LEU A 25 1.87 -5.73 6.25
N LEU A 26 0.69 -5.14 6.03
CA LEU A 26 0.00 -4.35 7.05
C LEU A 26 -0.29 -5.18 8.30
N ALA A 27 -0.72 -6.43 8.14
CA ALA A 27 -1.00 -7.35 9.24
C ALA A 27 0.27 -7.70 10.07
N SER A 28 1.47 -7.52 9.51
CA SER A 28 2.73 -7.75 10.24
C SER A 28 3.14 -6.60 11.16
N GLN A 29 2.48 -5.44 11.06
CA GLN A 29 2.73 -4.31 11.96
C GLN A 29 2.21 -4.62 13.37
N THR A 30 2.81 -3.98 14.38
CA THR A 30 2.40 -4.14 15.78
C THR A 30 0.94 -3.76 16.04
N THR A 31 0.41 -2.78 15.30
CA THR A 31 -0.96 -2.27 15.44
C THR A 31 -1.59 -2.04 14.07
N PRO A 32 -2.10 -3.09 13.41
CA PRO A 32 -2.71 -2.96 12.09
C PRO A 32 -4.01 -2.14 12.18
N THR A 33 -4.22 -1.21 11.25
CA THR A 33 -5.43 -0.38 11.19
C THR A 33 -6.21 -0.62 9.89
N PRO A 34 -7.55 -0.50 9.90
CA PRO A 34 -8.34 -0.66 8.68
C PRO A 34 -8.10 0.46 7.66
N PHE A 35 -7.71 1.66 8.11
CA PHE A 35 -7.49 2.83 7.26
C PHE A 35 -6.25 2.74 6.37
N MET A 36 -5.39 1.73 6.55
CA MET A 36 -4.26 1.47 5.67
C MET A 36 -4.47 0.23 4.81
N ARG A 37 -5.62 -0.44 4.88
CA ARG A 37 -5.90 -1.60 4.03
C ARG A 37 -6.01 -1.19 2.57
N HIS A 38 -5.60 -2.09 1.68
CA HIS A 38 -5.65 -1.83 0.24
C HIS A 38 -7.05 -1.40 -0.22
N GLU A 39 -8.08 -2.07 0.27
CA GLU A 39 -9.48 -1.80 -0.10
C GLU A 39 -9.93 -0.40 0.31
N TYR A 40 -9.50 0.06 1.50
CA TYR A 40 -9.81 1.40 1.98
C TYR A 40 -9.09 2.47 1.15
N LEU A 41 -7.80 2.27 0.88
CA LEU A 41 -7.02 3.19 0.04
C LEU A 41 -7.60 3.28 -1.38
N ALA A 42 -7.96 2.14 -1.98
CA ALA A 42 -8.57 2.09 -3.31
C ALA A 42 -9.94 2.80 -3.34
N ALA A 43 -10.74 2.66 -2.29
CA ALA A 43 -12.01 3.38 -2.16
C ALA A 43 -11.81 4.89 -2.05
N MET A 44 -10.80 5.36 -1.30
CA MET A 44 -10.46 6.79 -1.23
C MET A 44 -10.02 7.35 -2.59
N GLU A 45 -9.20 6.60 -3.34
CA GLU A 45 -8.77 6.97 -4.69
C GLU A 45 -9.96 7.06 -5.65
N CYS A 46 -10.77 5.99 -5.71
CA CYS A 46 -11.92 5.90 -6.61
C CYS A 46 -13.01 6.94 -6.31
N SER A 47 -13.22 7.26 -5.04
CA SER A 47 -14.19 8.29 -4.62
C SER A 47 -13.67 9.72 -4.79
N GLY A 48 -12.37 9.91 -5.04
CA GLY A 48 -11.75 11.25 -5.07
C GLY A 48 -11.61 11.89 -3.68
N SER A 49 -11.81 11.14 -2.59
CA SER A 49 -11.76 11.68 -1.23
C SER A 49 -10.35 12.12 -0.79
N ALA A 50 -9.31 11.72 -1.53
CA ALA A 50 -7.91 12.09 -1.31
C ALA A 50 -7.44 13.21 -2.26
N THR A 51 -8.34 14.08 -2.71
CA THR A 51 -8.02 15.23 -3.57
C THR A 51 -7.82 16.52 -2.74
N PRO A 52 -7.01 17.49 -3.22
CA PRO A 52 -6.66 18.72 -2.48
C PRO A 52 -7.83 19.66 -2.14
#